data_AF-A0A840HPY7-F1
#
_entry.id   AF-A0A840HPY7-F1
#
_cell.length_a   1.000
_cell.length_b   1.000
_cell.length_c   1.000
_cell.angle_alpha   90.00
_cell.angle_beta   90.00
_cell.angle_gamma   90.00
#
_symmetry.space_group_name_H-M   'P 1'
#
loop_
_entity.id
_entity.type
_entity.pdbx_description
1 polymer ?
#
loop_
_entity_poly.entity_id
_entity_poly.type
_entity_poly.pdbx_seq_one_letter_code
_entity_poly.pdbx_strand_id
1 'polypeptide(L)'
;MDHPGRCIHIGDRESDIYELFCSAEIGAHFLIMAGDGDHTIADEMDEVAVKGLHHIEVRDSNGDPDQAVLEIRYRKIRPAADRKAEALSRADPDG
;
A
#
# COMPACT_ATOMS: atom_id res chain seq x y z
N MET A 1 -4.49 17.53 -14.50
CA MET A 1 -5.57 16.76 -13.84
C MET A 1 -6.35 17.75 -13.01
N ASP A 2 -7.59 18.07 -13.39
CA ASP A 2 -8.25 19.30 -12.92
C ASP A 2 -8.96 19.17 -11.56
N HIS A 3 -8.97 17.97 -10.94
CA HIS A 3 -9.63 17.72 -9.64
C HIS A 3 -8.92 16.60 -8.84
N PRO A 4 -7.72 16.87 -8.27
CA PRO A 4 -6.91 15.84 -7.60
C PRO A 4 -7.64 15.13 -6.45
N GLY A 5 -8.50 15.84 -5.70
CA GLY A 5 -9.29 15.26 -4.59
C GLY A 5 -10.37 14.25 -4.99
N ARG A 6 -10.53 13.93 -6.29
CA ARG A 6 -11.44 12.88 -6.77
C ARG A 6 -10.69 11.72 -7.43
N CYS A 7 -9.37 11.75 -7.43
CA CYS A 7 -8.51 10.74 -8.05
C CYS A 7 -7.89 9.84 -6.98
N ILE A 8 -7.94 8.53 -7.23
CA ILE A 8 -7.15 7.54 -6.50
C ILE A 8 -6.08 7.05 -7.47
N HIS A 9 -4.82 7.36 -7.17
CA HIS A 9 -3.67 6.87 -7.90
C HIS A 9 -3.31 5.48 -7.37
N ILE A 10 -3.10 4.52 -8.27
CA ILE A 10 -2.78 3.14 -7.91
C ILE A 10 -1.33 2.88 -8.31
N GLY A 11 -0.50 2.50 -7.34
CA GLY A 11 0.90 2.12 -7.53
C GLY A 11 1.17 0.69 -7.06
N ASP A 12 2.06 -0.02 -7.74
CA ASP A 12 2.59 -1.31 -7.33
C ASP A 12 3.92 -1.16 -6.56
N ARG A 13 4.68 -2.26 -6.42
CA ARG A 13 5.97 -2.27 -5.70
C ARG A 13 7.09 -1.51 -6.41
N GLU A 14 6.95 -1.25 -7.71
CA GLU A 14 7.96 -0.54 -8.51
C GLU A 14 7.65 0.97 -8.61
N SER A 15 6.49 1.37 -8.11
CA SER A 15 6.07 2.77 -8.13
C SER A 15 6.96 3.62 -7.22
N ASP A 16 7.50 4.70 -7.76
CA ASP A 16 8.30 5.66 -7.00
C ASP A 16 7.42 6.40 -6.00
N ILE A 17 7.51 5.99 -4.74
CA ILE A 17 6.70 6.53 -3.64
C ILE A 17 6.93 8.03 -3.42
N TYR A 18 8.06 8.60 -3.84
CA TYR A 18 8.36 10.02 -3.62
C TYR A 18 7.54 10.94 -4.51
N GLU A 19 7.35 10.60 -5.79
CA GLU A 19 6.46 11.37 -6.68
C GLU A 19 4.99 11.35 -6.20
N LEU A 20 4.58 10.24 -5.57
CA LEU A 20 3.24 10.09 -5.00
C LEU A 20 3.01 11.02 -3.81
N PHE A 21 4.03 11.23 -2.96
CA PHE A 21 3.93 12.15 -1.82
C PHE A 21 3.74 13.60 -2.26
N CYS A 22 4.47 14.09 -3.26
CA CYS A 22 4.30 15.44 -3.81
C CYS A 22 2.86 15.66 -4.33
N SER A 23 2.27 14.62 -4.93
CA SER A 23 0.89 14.67 -5.42
C SER A 23 -0.14 14.62 -4.28
N ALA A 24 0.19 14.02 -3.14
CA ALA A 24 -0.66 14.02 -1.94
C ALA A 24 -0.78 15.41 -1.31
N GLU A 25 0.25 16.27 -1.42
CA GLU A 25 0.23 17.63 -0.88
C GLU A 25 -0.82 18.52 -1.56
N ILE A 26 -1.19 18.21 -2.81
CA ILE A 26 -2.26 18.90 -3.55
C ILE A 26 -3.63 18.20 -3.43
N GLY A 27 -3.76 17.27 -2.48
CA GLY A 27 -5.03 16.64 -2.10
C GLY A 27 -5.40 15.38 -2.86
N ALA A 28 -4.47 14.75 -3.59
CA ALA A 28 -4.73 13.46 -4.23
C ALA A 28 -4.76 12.28 -3.24
N HIS A 29 -5.40 11.19 -3.62
CA HIS A 29 -5.47 9.95 -2.84
C HIS A 29 -4.69 8.81 -3.52
N PHE A 30 -4.21 7.85 -2.73
CA PHE A 30 -3.32 6.79 -3.22
C PHE A 30 -3.71 5.43 -2.65
N LEU A 31 -3.54 4.40 -3.47
CA LEU A 31 -3.52 2.99 -3.10
C LEU A 31 -2.18 2.42 -3.58
N ILE A 32 -1.39 1.89 -2.67
CA ILE A 32 -0.08 1.32 -2.99
C ILE A 32 0.05 -0.09 -2.44
N MET A 33 0.77 -0.94 -3.16
CA MET A 33 1.17 -2.26 -2.66
C MET A 33 2.38 -2.11 -1.75
N ALA A 34 2.26 -2.55 -0.50
CA ALA A 34 3.40 -2.56 0.41
C ALA A 34 4.51 -3.49 -0.12
N GLY A 35 5.76 -3.06 0.04
CA GLY A 35 6.93 -3.90 -0.19
C GLY A 35 7.29 -4.72 1.04
N ASP A 36 8.24 -5.64 0.86
CA ASP A 36 8.78 -6.48 1.93
C ASP A 36 9.96 -5.74 2.61
N GLY A 37 9.91 -5.59 3.94
CA GLY A 37 10.94 -4.92 4.74
C GLY A 37 10.93 -5.38 6.20
N ASP A 38 11.82 -4.85 7.05
CA ASP A 38 12.06 -5.40 8.41
C ASP A 38 10.88 -5.24 9.39
N HIS A 39 9.96 -4.32 9.11
CA HIS A 39 8.67 -4.21 9.80
C HIS A 39 7.66 -3.72 8.77
N THR A 40 6.71 -4.57 8.43
CA THR A 40 5.81 -4.39 7.30
C THR A 40 4.39 -4.03 7.77
N ILE A 41 3.59 -3.53 6.83
CA ILE A 41 2.15 -3.41 7.05
C ILE A 41 1.52 -4.78 7.34
N ALA A 42 2.11 -5.88 6.87
CA ALA A 42 1.62 -7.22 7.14
C ALA A 42 1.69 -7.56 8.65
N ASP A 43 2.81 -7.24 9.31
CA ASP A 43 2.95 -7.44 10.76
C ASP A 43 1.87 -6.68 11.55
N GLU A 44 1.60 -5.43 11.16
CA GLU A 44 0.53 -4.62 11.76
C GLU A 44 -0.89 -5.14 11.46
N MET A 45 -1.08 -5.88 10.37
CA MET A 45 -2.37 -6.49 10.00
C MET A 45 -2.58 -7.85 10.66
N ASP A 46 -1.53 -8.57 11.05
CA ASP A 46 -1.65 -9.88 11.71
C ASP A 46 -2.38 -9.77 13.07
N GLU A 47 -2.21 -8.65 13.76
CA GLU A 47 -2.91 -8.34 15.01
C GLU A 47 -4.37 -7.90 14.81
N VAL A 48 -4.79 -7.65 13.57
CA VAL A 48 -6.14 -7.16 13.25
C VAL A 48 -7.07 -8.32 12.96
N ALA A 49 -8.19 -8.38 13.68
CA ALA A 49 -9.25 -9.34 13.40
C ALA A 49 -9.77 -9.20 11.95
N VAL A 50 -10.12 -10.34 11.34
CA VAL A 50 -10.76 -10.39 10.01
C VAL A 50 -12.07 -9.61 10.03
N LYS A 51 -12.24 -8.71 9.05
CA LYS A 51 -13.42 -7.83 8.94
C LYS A 51 -14.36 -8.22 7.80
N GLY A 52 -13.92 -9.10 6.91
CA GLY A 52 -14.71 -9.60 5.81
C GLY A 52 -13.98 -10.67 5.03
N LEU A 53 -14.74 -11.42 4.23
CA LEU A 53 -14.23 -12.38 3.27
C LEU A 53 -14.64 -11.92 1.87
N HIS A 54 -13.72 -12.00 0.92
CA HIS A 54 -14.01 -11.78 -0.49
C HIS A 54 -13.64 -13.02 -1.30
N HIS A 55 -14.58 -13.48 -2.11
CA HIS A 55 -14.41 -14.65 -2.95
C HIS A 55 -14.12 -14.18 -4.37
N ILE A 56 -13.03 -14.67 -4.96
CA ILE A 56 -12.68 -14.39 -6.35
C ILE A 56 -12.59 -15.69 -7.14
N GLU A 57 -13.07 -15.64 -8.38
CA GLU A 57 -12.86 -16.72 -9.34
C GLU A 57 -11.45 -16.61 -9.90
N VAL A 58 -10.72 -17.72 -9.87
CA VAL A 58 -9.37 -17.86 -10.43
C VAL A 58 -9.35 -19.03 -11.42
N ARG A 59 -8.22 -19.23 -12.08
CA ARG A 59 -7.98 -20.43 -12.88
C ARG A 59 -6.83 -21.21 -12.27
N ASP A 60 -6.98 -22.52 -12.19
CA ASP A 60 -5.91 -23.41 -11.76
C ASP A 60 -4.81 -23.53 -12.84
N SER A 61 -3.80 -24.38 -12.59
CA SER A 61 -2.73 -24.61 -13.57
C SER A 61 -3.19 -25.27 -14.87
N ASN A 62 -4.35 -25.90 -14.89
CA ASN A 62 -4.96 -26.52 -16.08
C ASN A 62 -5.89 -25.56 -16.83
N GLY A 63 -6.17 -24.39 -16.24
CA GLY A 63 -7.08 -23.38 -16.79
C GLY A 63 -8.53 -23.56 -16.37
N ASP A 64 -8.82 -24.53 -15.51
CA ASP A 64 -10.17 -24.80 -15.01
C ASP A 64 -10.58 -23.74 -13.97
N PRO A 65 -11.87 -23.36 -13.90
CA PRO A 65 -12.34 -22.40 -12.89
C PRO A 65 -12.13 -22.95 -11.47
N ASP A 66 -11.59 -22.10 -10.60
CA ASP A 66 -11.41 -22.36 -9.18
C ASP A 66 -11.76 -21.10 -8.36
N GLN A 67 -11.80 -21.20 -7.04
CA GLN A 67 -12.20 -20.12 -6.14
C GLN A 67 -11.16 -19.87 -5.05
N ALA A 68 -10.67 -18.63 -4.97
CA ALA A 68 -9.85 -18.17 -3.87
C ALA A 68 -10.67 -17.32 -2.89
N VAL A 69 -10.46 -17.52 -1.59
CA VAL A 69 -11.08 -16.73 -0.52
C VAL A 69 -10.02 -15.84 0.10
N LEU A 70 -10.25 -14.53 0.06
CA LEU A 70 -9.39 -13.52 0.66
C LEU A 70 -9.99 -13.03 1.99
N GLU A 71 -9.22 -13.10 3.06
CA GLU A 71 -9.53 -12.40 4.30
C GLU A 71 -9.17 -10.92 4.17
N ILE A 72 -10.11 -10.05 4.54
CA ILE A 72 -9.90 -8.60 4.52
C ILE A 72 -9.67 -8.10 5.94
N ARG A 73 -8.50 -7.50 6.15
CA ARG A 73 -8.09 -6.82 7.39
C ARG A 73 -7.75 -5.38 7.06
N TYR A 74 -8.17 -4.44 7.92
CA TYR A 74 -7.82 -3.02 7.77
C TYR A 74 -7.84 -2.29 9.11
N ARG A 75 -6.93 -1.34 9.30
CA ARG A 75 -6.96 -0.37 10.40
C ARG A 75 -6.33 0.95 9.96
N LYS A 76 -6.67 2.03 10.66
CA LYS A 76 -5.97 3.30 10.51
C LYS A 76 -4.65 3.20 11.27
N ILE A 77 -3.54 3.36 10.58
CA ILE A 77 -2.20 3.41 11.18
C ILE A 77 -1.66 4.84 11.13
N ARG A 78 -0.84 5.19 12.11
CA ARG A 78 0.05 6.35 12.00
C ARG A 78 1.46 5.79 11.87
N PRO A 79 2.18 6.07 10.77
CA PRO A 79 3.59 5.76 10.70
C PRO A 79 4.29 6.42 11.91
N ALA A 80 5.15 5.67 12.61
CA ALA A 80 5.93 6.24 13.71
C ALA A 80 6.70 7.47 13.21
N ALA A 81 6.61 8.58 13.95
CA ALA A 81 7.17 9.88 13.56
C ALA A 81 8.68 9.82 13.29
N ASP A 82 9.38 8.86 13.90
CA ASP A 82 10.83 8.71 13.82
C ASP A 82 11.33 8.23 12.44
N ARG A 83 10.47 7.62 11.61
CA ARG A 83 10.85 7.15 10.26
C ARG A 83 10.82 8.23 9.19
N LYS A 84 10.17 9.38 9.44
CA LYS A 84 10.32 10.54 8.54
C LYS A 84 11.77 11.03 8.50
N ALA A 85 12.48 10.95 9.63
CA ALA A 85 13.88 11.36 9.72
C ALA A 85 14.82 10.41 8.97
N GLU A 86 14.55 9.10 8.96
CA GLU A 86 15.41 8.10 8.29
C GLU A 86 15.25 8.11 6.76
N ALA A 87 14.03 8.33 6.25
CA ALA A 87 13.81 8.54 4.81
C ALA A 87 14.47 9.84 4.31
N LEU A 88 14.47 10.91 5.12
CA LEU A 88 15.22 12.13 4.81
C LEU A 88 16.75 11.94 4.95
N SER A 89 17.24 11.10 5.86
CA SER A 89 18.69 10.92 6.06
C SER A 89 19.37 10.05 5.00
N ARG A 90 18.61 9.22 4.27
CA ARG A 90 19.14 8.38 3.18
C ARG A 90 19.09 9.06 1.81
N ALA A 91 18.39 10.19 1.70
CA ALA A 91 18.22 10.93 0.45
C ALA A 91 19.37 11.92 0.15
N ASP A 92 20.38 12.00 1.00
CA ASP A 92 21.56 12.84 0.76
C ASP A 92 22.86 12.15 1.23
N PRO A 93 23.50 11.34 0.38
CA PRO A 93 24.89 10.94 0.59
C PRO A 93 25.90 11.91 -0.06
N ASP A 94 25.48 12.90 -0.85
CA ASP A 94 26.36 13.79 -1.60
C ASP A 94 25.68 15.15 -1.85
N GLY A 95 25.94 16.12 -0.96
CA GLY A 95 25.73 17.54 -1.24
C GLY A 95 26.65 18.09 -2.32
#